data_AF-A0A1E5SWH7-F1
#
_entry.id   AF-A0A1E5SWH7-F1
#
_cell.length_a   1.000
_cell.length_b   1.000
_cell.length_c   1.000
_cell.angle_alpha   90.00
_cell.angle_beta   90.00
_cell.angle_gamma   90.00
#
_symmetry.space_group_name_H-M   'P 1'
#
loop_
_entity.id
_entity.type
_entity.pdbx_description
1 polymer ?
#
loop_
_entity_poly.entity_id
_entity_poly.type
_entity_poly.pdbx_seq_one_letter_code
_entity_poly.pdbx_strand_id
1 'polypeptide(L)'
;MGCDATDDVNTEVGTVAMYIIDYTSNELQFGSTLNVAKVSSQVTTLPVSASLTQPTNDLNGAVSLVLNTTGDQLFDGELSEEGTSRIFAPVLLPPGDFFRLDNTIPFPTQLDVLDIEGPYNTSFETNWQAIDDLSLTQIFLDQGALFGRYLYQPSPNVSEQWKWVIILYVP
;
A
#
# COMPACT_ATOMS: atom_id res chain seq x y z
N MET A 1 5.82 -5.79 48.80
CA MET A 1 6.52 -4.62 48.22
C MET A 1 7.52 -5.20 47.23
N GLY A 2 7.13 -5.35 45.96
CA GLY A 2 7.29 -4.32 44.93
C GLY A 2 8.71 -4.47 44.36
N CYS A 3 8.96 -4.75 43.09
CA CYS A 3 8.28 -4.27 41.88
C CYS A 3 8.24 -5.37 40.83
N ASP A 4 7.07 -5.56 40.22
CA ASP A 4 6.95 -6.20 38.91
C ASP A 4 7.29 -5.10 37.91
N ALA A 5 8.56 -5.04 37.49
CA ALA A 5 8.92 -4.24 36.33
C ALA A 5 8.38 -5.01 35.14
N THR A 6 7.15 -4.70 34.73
CA THR A 6 6.72 -4.98 33.36
C THR A 6 7.71 -4.20 32.49
N ASP A 7 8.71 -4.91 31.97
CA ASP A 7 9.49 -4.44 30.84
C ASP A 7 8.47 -4.10 29.75
N ASP A 8 8.13 -2.82 29.63
CA ASP A 8 7.61 -2.25 28.39
C ASP A 8 8.71 -2.55 27.37
N VAL A 9 8.58 -3.71 26.71
CA VAL A 9 9.30 -3.97 25.48
C VAL A 9 8.82 -2.85 24.57
N ASN A 10 9.65 -1.82 24.39
CA ASN A 10 9.52 -0.87 23.31
C ASN A 10 9.59 -1.71 22.02
N THR A 11 8.45 -2.26 21.60
CA THR A 11 8.31 -2.85 20.28
C THR A 11 8.47 -1.70 19.33
N GLU A 12 9.67 -1.55 18.79
CA GLU A 12 9.92 -0.63 17.69
C GLU A 12 8.94 -0.98 16.56
N VAL A 13 8.39 0.06 15.93
CA VAL A 13 7.26 -0.06 14.99
C VAL A 13 7.73 0.39 13.60
N GLY A 14 7.48 -0.44 12.60
CA GLY A 14 7.60 -0.04 11.20
C GLY A 14 6.34 0.71 10.76
N THR A 15 6.44 1.59 9.78
CA THR A 15 5.29 2.38 9.30
C THR A 15 5.06 2.14 7.82
N VAL A 16 3.79 1.92 7.45
CA VAL A 16 3.35 1.78 6.06
C VAL A 16 2.39 2.92 5.74
N ALA A 17 2.62 3.62 4.63
CA ALA A 17 1.59 4.42 3.97
C ALA A 17 1.08 3.65 2.75
N MET A 18 -0.23 3.66 2.57
CA MET A 18 -0.90 3.05 1.43
C MET A 18 -1.75 4.07 0.71
N TYR A 19 -1.70 4.09 -0.61
CA TYR A 19 -2.55 4.94 -1.44
C TYR A 19 -3.29 4.10 -2.47
N ILE A 20 -4.58 4.37 -2.61
CA ILE A 20 -5.45 3.77 -3.62
C ILE A 20 -5.67 4.82 -4.70
N ILE A 21 -5.18 4.53 -5.91
CA ILE A 21 -5.26 5.40 -7.06
C ILE A 21 -6.18 4.76 -8.10
N ASP A 22 -7.04 5.56 -8.72
CA ASP A 22 -7.87 5.09 -9.80
C ASP A 22 -7.04 4.66 -11.02
N TYR A 23 -7.27 3.47 -11.55
CA TYR A 23 -6.47 2.92 -12.64
C TYR A 23 -6.53 3.75 -13.93
N THR A 24 -7.69 4.36 -14.22
CA THR A 24 -7.93 5.03 -15.51
C THR A 24 -7.52 6.50 -15.45
N SER A 25 -7.97 7.21 -14.41
CA SER A 25 -7.73 8.64 -14.24
C SER A 25 -6.40 8.96 -13.57
N ASN A 26 -5.79 7.98 -12.88
CA ASN A 26 -4.61 8.17 -12.04
C ASN A 26 -4.83 9.21 -10.91
N GLU A 27 -6.07 9.37 -10.47
CA GLU A 27 -6.40 10.23 -9.33
C GLU A 27 -6.36 9.44 -8.02
N LEU A 28 -5.80 10.07 -6.97
CA LEU A 28 -5.87 9.54 -5.61
C LEU A 28 -7.33 9.42 -5.17
N GLN A 29 -7.74 8.20 -4.81
CA GLN A 29 -9.08 7.90 -4.30
C GLN A 29 -9.09 7.80 -2.79
N PHE A 30 -8.08 7.16 -2.20
CA PHE A 30 -7.98 6.96 -0.77
C PHE A 30 -6.53 6.80 -0.33
N GLY A 31 -6.28 6.90 0.97
CA GLY A 31 -5.03 6.44 1.56
C GLY A 31 -5.18 5.93 2.99
N SER A 32 -4.10 5.43 3.56
CA SER A 32 -4.04 4.94 4.94
C SER A 32 -2.62 4.98 5.47
N THR A 33 -2.49 5.04 6.78
CA THR A 33 -1.24 4.77 7.51
C THR A 33 -1.42 3.60 8.45
N LEU A 34 -0.48 2.67 8.46
CA LEU A 34 -0.49 1.49 9.31
C LEU A 34 0.82 1.43 10.09
N ASN A 35 0.69 1.01 11.35
CA ASN A 35 1.81 0.61 12.18
C ASN A 35 1.94 -0.91 12.06
N VAL A 36 3.13 -1.38 11.70
CA VAL A 36 3.46 -2.81 11.55
C VAL A 36 4.59 -3.19 12.48
N ALA A 37 4.76 -4.48 12.75
CA ALA A 37 5.92 -4.91 13.51
C ALA A 37 7.21 -4.54 12.76
N LYS A 38 8.19 -3.98 13.50
CA LYS A 38 9.47 -3.63 12.90
C LYS A 38 10.21 -4.86 12.42
N VAL A 39 10.87 -4.70 11.29
CA VAL A 39 11.78 -5.70 10.73
C VAL A 39 13.20 -5.19 10.84
N SER A 40 14.17 -6.11 10.79
CA SER A 40 15.59 -5.74 10.80
C SER A 40 15.89 -4.63 9.78
N SER A 41 16.65 -3.62 10.15
CA SER A 41 17.03 -2.44 9.33
C SER A 41 17.88 -2.78 8.09
N GLN A 42 18.00 -4.05 7.74
CA GLN A 42 18.75 -4.57 6.58
C GLN A 42 17.84 -4.89 5.39
N VAL A 43 16.54 -4.63 5.48
CA VAL A 43 15.62 -4.81 4.36
C VAL A 43 15.87 -3.71 3.32
N THR A 44 16.37 -4.12 2.15
CA THR A 44 16.66 -3.20 1.02
C THR A 44 15.60 -3.25 -0.07
N THR A 45 14.65 -4.18 0.02
CA THR A 45 13.54 -4.35 -0.94
C THR A 45 12.24 -4.53 -0.17
N LEU A 46 11.13 -3.99 -0.69
CA LEU A 46 9.84 -4.09 -0.01
C LEU A 46 9.45 -5.57 0.19
N PRO A 47 9.31 -6.09 1.42
CA PRO A 47 9.10 -7.52 1.64
C PRO A 47 7.60 -7.84 1.66
N VAL A 48 6.88 -7.46 0.60
CA VAL A 48 5.42 -7.68 0.50
C VAL A 48 5.14 -8.76 -0.55
N SER A 49 4.18 -9.63 -0.27
CA SER A 49 3.63 -10.57 -1.25
C SER A 49 2.11 -10.46 -1.34
N ALA A 50 1.56 -10.92 -2.45
CA ALA A 50 0.13 -11.05 -2.65
C ALA A 50 -0.30 -12.51 -2.47
N SER A 51 -1.46 -12.71 -1.84
CA SER A 51 -2.16 -13.98 -1.79
C SER A 51 -3.53 -13.80 -2.44
N LEU A 52 -3.81 -14.56 -3.50
CA LEU A 52 -5.08 -14.50 -4.22
C LEU A 52 -5.86 -15.80 -4.06
N THR A 53 -7.13 -15.66 -3.69
CA THR A 53 -8.16 -16.69 -3.79
C THR A 53 -9.11 -16.29 -4.90
N GLN A 54 -9.09 -17.02 -6.02
CA GLN A 54 -9.95 -16.72 -7.16
C GLN A 54 -11.43 -16.94 -6.81
N PRO A 55 -12.36 -16.14 -7.36
CA PRO A 55 -13.80 -16.41 -7.26
C PRO A 55 -14.15 -17.79 -7.84
N THR A 56 -15.14 -18.47 -7.26
CA THR A 56 -15.63 -19.76 -7.78
C THR A 56 -17.13 -19.89 -7.59
N ASN A 57 -17.88 -20.32 -8.62
CA ASN A 57 -19.28 -20.78 -8.53
C ASN A 57 -20.11 -20.04 -7.45
N ASP A 58 -20.43 -18.78 -7.70
CA ASP A 58 -21.24 -17.90 -6.84
C ASP A 58 -20.57 -17.41 -5.54
N LEU A 59 -19.29 -17.72 -5.31
CA LEU A 59 -18.50 -17.18 -4.20
C LEU A 59 -17.47 -16.16 -4.70
N ASN A 60 -17.45 -15.01 -4.03
CA ASN A 60 -16.42 -14.00 -4.22
C ASN A 60 -15.06 -14.56 -3.81
N GLY A 61 -14.04 -14.15 -4.55
CA GLY A 61 -12.63 -14.36 -4.21
C GLY A 61 -12.12 -13.27 -3.27
N ALA A 62 -10.84 -13.31 -2.98
CA ALA A 62 -10.16 -12.32 -2.16
C ALA A 62 -8.71 -12.18 -2.57
N VAL A 63 -8.14 -11.00 -2.30
CA VAL A 63 -6.71 -10.73 -2.36
C VAL A 63 -6.27 -10.14 -1.03
N SER A 64 -5.13 -10.61 -0.53
CA SER A 64 -4.48 -10.04 0.65
C SER A 64 -3.03 -9.70 0.30
N LEU A 65 -2.57 -8.51 0.71
CA LEU A 65 -1.16 -8.14 0.66
C LEU A 65 -0.60 -8.21 2.07
N VAL A 66 0.50 -8.95 2.25
CA VAL A 66 1.06 -9.26 3.56
C VAL A 66 2.54 -8.91 3.59
N LEU A 67 2.99 -8.34 4.70
CA LEU A 67 4.41 -8.14 4.98
C LEU A 67 5.04 -9.49 5.35
N ASN A 68 5.88 -10.05 4.48
CA ASN A 68 6.41 -11.42 4.56
C ASN A 68 7.21 -11.71 5.84
N THR A 69 7.81 -10.66 6.38
CA THR A 69 8.69 -10.71 7.55
C THR A 69 7.94 -10.87 8.86
N THR A 70 6.71 -10.34 8.95
CA THR A 70 5.93 -10.28 10.20
C THR A 70 4.58 -10.97 10.10
N GLY A 71 4.06 -11.13 8.88
CA GLY A 71 2.70 -11.61 8.63
C GLY A 71 1.64 -10.52 8.75
N ASP A 72 2.02 -9.25 8.91
CA ASP A 72 1.06 -8.14 9.00
C ASP A 72 0.30 -7.94 7.68
N GLN A 73 -1.03 -7.97 7.75
CA GLN A 73 -1.89 -7.70 6.60
C GLN A 73 -1.95 -6.20 6.31
N LEU A 74 -1.51 -5.81 5.12
CA LEU A 74 -1.47 -4.43 4.66
C LEU A 74 -2.74 -4.05 3.89
N PHE A 75 -3.22 -4.98 3.04
CA PHE A 75 -4.38 -4.78 2.18
C PHE A 75 -5.23 -6.06 2.17
N ASP A 76 -6.55 -5.89 2.09
CA ASP A 76 -7.49 -6.97 1.91
C ASP A 76 -8.67 -6.48 1.08
N GLY A 77 -8.88 -7.12 -0.07
CA GLY A 77 -9.88 -6.75 -1.04
C GLY A 77 -10.60 -7.96 -1.58
N GLU A 78 -11.90 -7.81 -1.83
CA GLU A 78 -12.73 -8.84 -2.44
C GLU A 78 -12.47 -8.94 -3.94
N LEU A 79 -12.65 -10.12 -4.53
CA LEU A 79 -12.69 -10.31 -5.98
C LEU A 79 -14.09 -10.79 -6.34
N SER A 80 -14.70 -10.22 -7.35
CA SER A 80 -16.06 -10.58 -7.78
C SER A 80 -16.11 -10.60 -9.29
N GLU A 81 -16.90 -11.49 -9.89
CA GLU A 81 -17.04 -11.52 -11.36
C GLU A 81 -17.62 -10.19 -11.89
N GLU A 82 -18.55 -9.60 -11.15
CA GLU A 82 -19.23 -8.34 -11.46
C GLU A 82 -18.37 -7.10 -11.21
N GLY A 83 -17.24 -7.25 -10.49
CA GLY A 83 -16.32 -6.15 -10.16
C GLY A 83 -16.80 -5.22 -9.05
N THR A 84 -17.98 -5.47 -8.47
CA THR A 84 -18.51 -4.73 -7.31
C THR A 84 -17.88 -5.21 -6.00
N SER A 85 -16.56 -5.13 -5.94
CA SER A 85 -15.79 -5.61 -4.79
C SER A 85 -15.61 -4.54 -3.72
N ARG A 86 -15.35 -5.00 -2.50
CA ARG A 86 -15.08 -4.14 -1.35
C ARG A 86 -13.63 -4.29 -0.88
N ILE A 87 -13.06 -3.20 -0.39
CA ILE A 87 -11.80 -3.22 0.35
C ILE A 87 -12.14 -3.31 1.83
N PHE A 88 -11.60 -4.33 2.51
CA PHE A 88 -11.82 -4.59 3.93
C PHE A 88 -10.71 -4.02 4.81
N ALA A 89 -9.48 -4.00 4.30
CA ALA A 89 -8.33 -3.41 4.97
C ALA A 89 -7.41 -2.72 3.94
N PRO A 90 -6.73 -1.63 4.32
CA PRO A 90 -6.79 -0.99 5.64
C PRO A 90 -8.02 -0.08 5.78
N VAL A 91 -8.14 0.63 6.91
CA VAL A 91 -9.11 1.73 7.04
C VAL A 91 -8.68 2.86 6.10
N LEU A 92 -9.55 3.19 5.15
CA LEU A 92 -9.26 4.15 4.10
C LEU A 92 -9.77 5.55 4.47
N LEU A 93 -8.89 6.54 4.33
CA LEU A 93 -9.19 7.96 4.44
C LEU A 93 -9.37 8.57 3.04
N PRO A 94 -10.35 9.48 2.86
CA PRO A 94 -10.53 10.18 1.60
C PRO A 94 -9.38 11.14 1.30
N PRO A 95 -9.20 11.60 0.05
CA PRO A 95 -8.07 12.44 -0.35
C PRO A 95 -8.02 13.79 0.38
N GLY A 96 -9.17 14.30 0.83
CA GLY A 96 -9.29 15.56 1.57
C GLY A 96 -8.70 15.52 2.98
N ASP A 97 -8.42 14.33 3.52
CA ASP A 97 -7.83 14.19 4.86
C ASP A 97 -6.30 14.28 4.83
N PHE A 98 -5.69 14.30 3.64
CA PHE A 98 -4.25 14.42 3.48
C PHE A 98 -3.83 15.88 3.29
N PHE A 99 -2.80 16.29 4.03
CA PHE A 99 -2.21 17.61 3.84
C PHE A 99 -1.41 17.65 2.53
N ARG A 100 -1.71 18.64 1.69
CA ARG A 100 -1.03 18.86 0.42
C ARG A 100 0.04 19.94 0.55
N LEU A 101 1.14 19.73 -0.14
CA LEU A 101 2.25 20.66 -0.28
C LEU A 101 1.91 21.71 -1.33
N ASP A 102 2.47 22.91 -1.16
CA ASP A 102 2.33 23.99 -2.16
C ASP A 102 3.11 23.68 -3.45
N ASN A 103 4.13 22.83 -3.37
CA ASN A 103 4.93 22.39 -4.51
C ASN A 103 4.97 20.86 -4.56
N THR A 104 4.95 20.30 -5.78
CA THR A 104 5.09 18.86 -5.98
C THR A 104 6.52 18.39 -5.69
N ILE A 105 6.64 17.14 -5.28
CA ILE A 105 7.87 16.42 -5.04
C ILE A 105 8.37 15.88 -6.38
N PRO A 106 9.57 16.27 -6.84
CA PRO A 106 10.12 15.74 -8.08
C PRO A 106 10.23 14.20 -8.05
N PHE A 107 9.92 13.55 -9.17
CA PHE A 107 10.09 12.11 -9.30
C PHE A 107 11.54 11.70 -8.97
N PRO A 108 11.79 10.79 -8.01
CA PRO A 108 13.15 10.45 -7.62
C PRO A 108 13.85 9.66 -8.73
N THR A 109 15.04 10.12 -9.14
CA THR A 109 15.78 9.55 -10.29
C THR A 109 16.28 8.11 -10.07
N GLN A 110 16.35 7.65 -8.83
CA GLN A 110 16.81 6.32 -8.44
C GLN A 110 15.77 5.55 -7.62
N LEU A 111 14.48 5.84 -7.83
CA LEU A 111 13.42 5.12 -7.14
C LEU A 111 13.36 3.67 -7.65
N ASP A 112 13.65 2.72 -6.76
CA ASP A 112 13.36 1.31 -7.00
C ASP A 112 11.95 0.99 -6.50
N VAL A 113 11.11 0.46 -7.38
CA VAL A 113 9.71 0.17 -7.11
C VAL A 113 9.48 -1.31 -7.33
N LEU A 114 9.01 -2.00 -6.29
CA LEU A 114 8.59 -3.39 -6.41
C LEU A 114 7.21 -3.46 -7.07
N ASP A 115 7.16 -4.04 -8.28
CA ASP A 115 5.90 -4.43 -8.91
C ASP A 115 5.44 -5.79 -8.36
N ILE A 116 4.55 -5.77 -7.36
CA ILE A 116 3.98 -6.96 -6.73
C ILE A 116 3.05 -7.63 -7.75
N GLU A 117 3.25 -8.91 -8.09
CA GLU A 117 2.53 -9.58 -9.21
C GLU A 117 2.75 -8.92 -10.58
N GLY A 118 3.84 -8.17 -10.74
CA GLY A 118 4.26 -7.60 -12.03
C GLY A 118 5.20 -8.50 -12.84
N PRO A 119 5.94 -7.93 -13.81
CA PRO A 119 6.08 -6.50 -14.10
C PRO A 119 4.86 -5.90 -14.79
N TYR A 120 4.61 -4.60 -14.58
CA TYR A 120 3.56 -3.88 -15.27
C TYR A 120 4.09 -3.08 -16.46
N ASN A 121 3.29 -2.98 -17.52
CA ASN A 121 3.67 -2.25 -18.74
C ASN A 121 3.55 -0.72 -18.62
N THR A 122 3.08 -0.21 -17.48
CA THR A 122 2.87 1.22 -17.23
C THR A 122 4.01 1.78 -16.38
N SER A 123 4.48 3.00 -16.67
CA SER A 123 5.44 3.69 -15.82
C SER A 123 4.86 3.98 -14.44
N PHE A 124 5.68 3.87 -13.39
CA PHE A 124 5.29 4.30 -12.03
C PHE A 124 5.13 5.82 -11.93
N GLU A 125 5.74 6.60 -12.82
CA GLU A 125 5.69 8.06 -12.79
C GLU A 125 4.25 8.62 -12.84
N THR A 126 3.34 7.93 -13.53
CA THR A 126 1.93 8.32 -13.52
C THR A 126 1.26 8.08 -12.17
N ASN A 127 1.63 7.00 -11.47
CA ASN A 127 1.17 6.76 -10.10
C ASN A 127 1.79 7.76 -9.12
N TRP A 128 3.06 8.14 -9.35
CA TRP A 128 3.76 9.13 -8.54
C TRP A 128 3.04 10.49 -8.57
N GLN A 129 2.64 10.97 -9.75
CA GLN A 129 1.91 12.24 -9.90
C GLN A 129 0.61 12.31 -9.09
N ALA A 130 0.03 11.17 -8.68
CA ALA A 130 -1.16 11.14 -7.84
C ALA A 130 -0.86 11.41 -6.35
N ILE A 131 0.41 11.27 -5.94
CA ILE A 131 0.85 11.32 -4.54
C ILE A 131 2.01 12.28 -4.31
N ASP A 132 2.50 12.94 -5.36
CA ASP A 132 3.68 13.80 -5.34
C ASP A 132 3.44 15.15 -4.67
N ASP A 133 2.21 15.49 -4.33
CA ASP A 133 1.88 16.70 -3.58
C ASP A 133 1.49 16.39 -2.12
N LEU A 134 1.58 15.14 -1.66
CA LEU A 134 1.21 14.79 -0.29
C LEU A 134 2.40 14.96 0.66
N SER A 135 2.20 15.66 1.78
CA SER A 135 3.27 15.81 2.79
C SER A 135 3.72 14.47 3.37
N LEU A 136 2.80 13.51 3.46
CA LEU A 136 3.10 12.16 3.92
C LEU A 136 4.06 11.43 2.96
N THR A 137 3.89 11.61 1.65
CA THR A 137 4.83 11.07 0.65
C THR A 137 6.24 11.62 0.85
N GLN A 138 6.38 12.93 1.07
CA GLN A 138 7.68 13.55 1.37
C GLN A 138 8.31 12.95 2.64
N ILE A 139 7.53 12.82 3.72
CA ILE A 139 8.00 12.25 4.99
C ILE A 139 8.54 10.83 4.80
N PHE A 140 7.82 9.98 4.08
CA PHE A 140 8.26 8.62 3.79
C PHE A 140 9.52 8.60 2.90
N LEU A 141 9.57 9.45 1.88
CA LEU A 141 10.73 9.58 1.01
C LEU A 141 11.98 9.99 1.80
N ASP A 142 11.87 10.99 2.68
CA ASP A 142 12.98 11.47 3.53
C ASP A 142 13.49 10.42 4.51
N GLN A 143 12.61 9.50 4.92
CA GLN A 143 12.95 8.37 5.78
C GLN A 143 13.54 7.17 5.01
N GLY A 144 13.70 7.28 3.69
CA GLY A 144 14.23 6.21 2.85
C GLY A 144 13.24 5.06 2.68
N ALA A 145 11.94 5.36 2.57
CA ALA A 145 10.91 4.36 2.39
C ALA A 145 11.18 3.48 1.15
N LEU A 146 10.82 2.21 1.27
CA LEU A 146 10.77 1.25 0.18
C LEU A 146 9.42 1.39 -0.52
N PHE A 147 9.44 1.38 -1.85
CA PHE A 147 8.25 1.59 -2.67
C PHE A 147 7.80 0.30 -3.34
N GLY A 148 6.50 0.13 -3.44
CA GLY A 148 5.91 -0.91 -4.27
C GLY A 148 4.56 -0.52 -4.80
N ARG A 149 4.13 -1.23 -5.84
CA ARG A 149 2.78 -1.12 -6.37
C ARG A 149 2.19 -2.49 -6.66
N TYR A 150 0.88 -2.57 -6.51
CA TYR A 150 0.06 -3.71 -6.87
C TYR A 150 -1.15 -3.22 -7.69
N LEU A 151 -1.48 -3.91 -8.77
CA LEU A 151 -2.69 -3.69 -9.54
C LEU A 151 -3.84 -4.51 -8.94
N TYR A 152 -4.72 -3.86 -8.20
CA TYR A 152 -5.93 -4.49 -7.70
C TYR A 152 -7.01 -4.53 -8.78
N GLN A 153 -7.38 -5.75 -9.16
CA GLN A 153 -8.36 -6.03 -10.21
C GLN A 153 -9.56 -6.78 -9.61
N PRO A 154 -10.56 -6.08 -9.04
CA PRO A 154 -11.81 -6.67 -8.55
C PRO A 154 -12.41 -7.72 -9.47
N SER A 155 -12.45 -7.41 -10.77
CA SER A 155 -12.84 -8.30 -11.87
C SER A 155 -11.90 -8.06 -13.05
N PRO A 156 -11.38 -9.10 -13.73
CA PRO A 156 -10.53 -8.92 -14.91
C PRO A 156 -11.26 -8.29 -16.10
N ASN A 157 -12.59 -8.25 -16.09
CA ASN A 157 -13.40 -7.75 -17.21
C ASN A 157 -13.93 -6.32 -16.98
N VAL A 158 -13.72 -5.74 -15.79
CA VAL A 158 -14.28 -4.44 -15.41
C VAL A 158 -13.16 -3.49 -14.98
N SER A 159 -12.40 -3.00 -15.96
CA SER A 159 -11.21 -2.16 -15.71
C SER A 159 -11.52 -0.81 -15.05
N GLU A 160 -12.75 -0.33 -15.15
CA GLU A 160 -13.24 0.87 -14.45
C GLU A 160 -13.19 0.73 -12.92
N GLN A 161 -13.21 -0.51 -12.41
CA GLN A 161 -13.11 -0.80 -10.99
C GLN A 161 -11.67 -1.08 -10.55
N TRP A 162 -10.71 -1.16 -11.47
CA TRP A 162 -9.33 -1.43 -11.12
C TRP A 162 -8.71 -0.25 -10.36
N LYS A 163 -7.82 -0.57 -9.44
CA LYS A 163 -7.11 0.42 -8.64
C LYS A 163 -5.64 0.05 -8.57
N TRP A 164 -4.78 1.06 -8.60
CA TRP A 164 -3.41 0.90 -8.18
C TRP A 164 -3.34 1.03 -6.66
N VAL A 165 -2.68 0.08 -6.00
CA VAL A 165 -2.35 0.12 -4.58
C VAL A 165 -0.87 0.43 -4.46
N ILE A 166 -0.56 1.65 -3.99
CA ILE A 166 0.82 2.10 -3.80
C ILE A 166 1.18 1.92 -2.34
N ILE A 167 2.35 1.34 -2.08
CA ILE A 167 2.84 1.00 -0.74
C ILE A 167 4.18 1.70 -0.53
N LEU A 168 4.26 2.47 0.55
CA LEU A 168 5.49 3.10 1.03
C LEU A 168 5.77 2.52 2.40
N TYR A 169 6.96 1.94 2.60
CA TYR A 169 7.29 1.25 3.83
C TYR A 169 8.60 1.75 4.43
N VAL A 170 8.54 2.15 5.70
CA VAL A 170 9.71 2.44 6.52
C VAL A 170 9.86 1.31 7.56
N PRO A 171 10.94 0.51 7.51
CA PRO A 171 11.12 -0.67 8.36
C PRO A 171 11.31 -0.37 9.85
#